data_AF-Q7ARN8-F1
#
_entry.id   AF-Q7ARN8-F1
#
_cell.length_a   1.000
_cell.length_b   1.000
_cell.length_c   1.000
_cell.angle_alpha   90.00
_cell.angle_beta   90.00
_cell.angle_gamma   90.00
#
_symmetry.space_group_name_H-M   'P 1'
#
loop_
_entity.id
_entity.type
_entity.pdbx_description
1 polymer ?
#
loop_
_entity_poly.entity_id
_entity_poly.type
_entity_poly.pdbx_seq_one_letter_code
_entity_poly.pdbx_strand_id
1 'polypeptide(L)'
;MALWRSLMKRPNLIIDVGMHNGQDTAFYLAKGFDVVALEANPVLVDAARIRFASEIESGQLQILPEAIAETEGTLPLAICDEESLWTSMSPAIIERNKSVAGVTYHYIDVPARTFASVLEEVGVPHYLKVDIEGLDMLCVHALKQADNLPDFISIESNVSSPGGAFDAAFEELAVLWELGYRRFAYVDQRKHSRYKPPNPAREGCFVGVDFTEHCSGLFGEELPVRWEMIDKAVRKAQVLQRRYNVRGFGGKGMRSLQRLLPMPSYRTVSNFTKRPFGRRVVTWTMEVVLSGWYDLHARLD
;
A
#
# COMPACT_ATOMS: atom_id res chain seq x y z
N MET A 1 -22.19 21.88 17.57
CA MET A 1 -22.41 21.78 16.11
C MET A 1 -21.23 22.46 15.45
N ALA A 2 -20.23 21.69 15.01
CA ALA A 2 -19.09 22.24 14.30
C ALA A 2 -19.54 22.62 12.88
N LEU A 3 -19.19 23.85 12.49
CA LEU A 3 -19.46 24.45 11.19
C LEU A 3 -18.82 23.57 10.11
N TRP A 4 -19.60 23.03 9.17
CA TRP A 4 -19.11 22.19 8.08
C TRP A 4 -18.08 22.95 7.25
N ARG A 5 -16.79 22.59 7.36
CA ARG A 5 -15.79 22.94 6.36
C ARG A 5 -15.91 21.93 5.23
N SER A 6 -16.47 22.35 4.11
CA SER A 6 -16.41 21.55 2.89
C SER A 6 -14.95 21.44 2.48
N LEU A 7 -14.39 20.23 2.56
CA LEU A 7 -13.02 19.97 2.17
C LEU A 7 -12.89 20.12 0.65
N MET A 8 -12.09 21.07 0.19
CA MET A 8 -11.93 21.33 -1.23
C MET A 8 -11.21 20.17 -1.91
N LYS A 9 -11.76 19.69 -3.02
CA LYS A 9 -11.09 18.75 -3.92
C LYS A 9 -9.97 19.45 -4.69
N ARG A 10 -8.82 18.80 -4.76
CA ARG A 10 -7.64 19.26 -5.50
C ARG A 10 -7.36 18.28 -6.65
N PRO A 11 -7.78 18.60 -7.89
CA PRO A 11 -7.74 17.66 -9.01
C PRO A 11 -6.32 17.31 -9.49
N ASN A 12 -5.30 18.10 -9.10
CA ASN A 12 -3.89 17.82 -9.41
C ASN A 12 -3.12 17.21 -8.23
N LEU A 13 -3.79 16.91 -7.11
CA LEU A 13 -3.13 16.40 -5.90
C LEU A 13 -3.19 14.86 -5.86
N ILE A 14 -2.06 14.26 -5.52
CA ILE A 14 -1.96 12.87 -5.09
C ILE A 14 -1.54 12.84 -3.62
N ILE A 15 -2.17 11.99 -2.82
CA ILE A 15 -1.68 11.64 -1.48
C ILE A 15 -1.10 10.23 -1.52
N ASP A 16 0.17 10.10 -1.16
CA ASP A 16 0.91 8.85 -1.03
C ASP A 16 1.11 8.53 0.46
N VAL A 17 0.23 7.71 1.03
CA VAL A 17 0.34 7.27 2.41
C VAL A 17 1.21 6.00 2.46
N GLY A 18 2.34 6.09 3.17
CA GLY A 18 3.37 5.05 3.16
C GLY A 18 4.32 5.21 1.99
N MET A 19 4.95 6.39 1.87
CA MET A 19 5.87 6.76 0.78
C MET A 19 7.07 5.81 0.66
N HIS A 20 7.53 5.24 1.77
CA HIS A 20 8.72 4.40 1.85
C HIS A 20 9.96 5.09 1.25
N ASN A 21 10.60 4.50 0.25
CA ASN A 21 11.77 5.06 -0.43
C ASN A 21 11.39 6.11 -1.51
N GLY A 22 10.10 6.39 -1.70
CA GLY A 22 9.58 7.39 -2.63
C GLY A 22 9.54 6.98 -4.10
N GLN A 23 9.56 5.67 -4.42
CA GLN A 23 9.42 5.23 -5.82
C GLN A 23 8.10 5.67 -6.46
N ASP A 24 6.98 5.48 -5.77
CA ASP A 24 5.66 5.89 -6.25
C ASP A 24 5.54 7.42 -6.31
N THR A 25 5.94 8.10 -5.24
CA THR A 25 6.05 9.57 -5.21
C THR A 25 6.85 10.13 -6.41
N ALA A 26 8.02 9.56 -6.73
CA ALA A 26 8.81 9.99 -7.88
C ALA A 26 8.05 9.82 -9.21
N PHE A 27 7.28 8.73 -9.35
CA PHE A 27 6.47 8.51 -10.53
C PHE A 27 5.33 9.54 -10.62
N TYR A 28 4.61 9.80 -9.54
CA TYR A 28 3.54 10.81 -9.50
C TYR A 28 4.05 12.22 -9.85
N LEU A 29 5.20 12.62 -9.29
CA LEU A 29 5.85 13.90 -9.59
C LEU A 29 6.23 13.99 -11.08
N ALA A 30 6.85 12.95 -11.64
CA ALA A 30 7.21 12.90 -13.05
C ALA A 30 5.99 12.95 -13.99
N LYS A 31 4.83 12.46 -13.53
CA LYS A 31 3.55 12.54 -14.25
C LYS A 31 2.94 13.95 -14.18
N GLY A 32 3.48 14.86 -13.37
CA GLY A 32 3.11 16.28 -13.29
C GLY A 32 2.18 16.64 -12.13
N PHE A 33 1.93 15.72 -11.20
CA PHE A 33 1.05 15.96 -10.06
C PHE A 33 1.77 16.68 -8.92
N ASP A 34 1.00 17.40 -8.10
CA ASP A 34 1.43 17.78 -6.76
C ASP A 34 1.26 16.57 -5.83
N VAL A 35 2.20 16.36 -4.91
CA VAL A 35 2.19 15.19 -4.04
C VAL A 35 2.29 15.60 -2.57
N VAL A 36 1.43 15.04 -1.73
CA VAL A 36 1.60 15.01 -0.28
C VAL A 36 1.93 13.58 0.11
N ALA A 37 3.13 13.36 0.63
CA ALA A 37 3.64 12.03 0.95
C ALA A 37 3.79 11.87 2.47
N LEU A 38 3.22 10.79 3.02
CA LEU A 38 3.32 10.46 4.45
C LEU A 38 4.30 9.30 4.65
N GLU A 39 5.24 9.48 5.57
CA GLU A 39 6.19 8.44 5.98
C GLU A 39 6.57 8.63 7.45
N ALA A 40 6.49 7.56 8.23
CA ALA A 40 6.72 7.60 9.67
C ALA A 40 8.17 7.25 10.05
N ASN A 41 8.89 6.51 9.21
CA ASN A 41 10.27 6.12 9.46
C ASN A 41 11.20 7.33 9.18
N PRO A 42 11.84 7.90 10.21
CA PRO A 42 12.65 9.11 10.07
C PRO A 42 13.84 8.91 9.12
N VAL A 43 14.40 7.70 9.03
CA VAL A 43 15.51 7.40 8.11
C VAL A 43 15.05 7.51 6.65
N LEU A 44 13.83 7.06 6.35
CA LEU A 44 13.25 7.15 5.01
C LEU A 44 12.82 8.59 4.68
N VAL A 45 12.25 9.31 5.65
CA VAL A 45 11.94 10.74 5.52
C VAL A 45 13.19 11.55 5.18
N ASP A 46 14.28 11.36 5.90
CA ASP A 46 15.52 12.11 5.67
C ASP A 46 16.12 11.80 4.30
N ALA A 47 16.11 10.53 3.89
CA ALA A 47 16.54 10.13 2.55
C ALA A 47 15.66 10.75 1.45
N ALA A 48 14.33 10.80 1.65
CA ALA A 48 13.39 11.39 0.72
C ALA A 48 13.56 12.91 0.61
N ARG A 49 13.79 13.62 1.73
CA ARG A 49 14.07 15.07 1.73
C ARG A 49 15.31 15.42 0.91
N ILE A 50 16.35 14.59 0.96
CA ILE A 50 17.55 14.75 0.13
C ILE A 50 17.22 14.46 -1.34
N ARG A 51 16.51 13.35 -1.59
CA ARG A 51 16.19 12.89 -2.95
C ARG A 51 15.31 13.87 -3.72
N PHE A 52 14.33 14.48 -3.05
CA PHE A 52 13.30 15.34 -3.65
C PHE A 52 13.44 16.81 -3.27
N ALA A 53 14.67 17.25 -3.00
CA ALA A 53 14.93 18.62 -2.52
C ALA A 53 14.37 19.69 -3.48
N SER A 54 14.47 19.47 -4.80
CA SER A 54 13.95 20.38 -5.83
C SER A 54 12.43 20.46 -5.83
N GLU A 55 11.75 19.32 -5.72
CA GLU A 55 10.29 19.23 -5.75
C GLU A 55 9.70 19.82 -4.46
N ILE A 56 10.39 19.63 -3.33
CA ILE A 56 10.06 20.28 -2.06
C ILE A 56 10.23 21.80 -2.16
N GLU A 57 11.37 22.28 -2.69
CA GLU A 57 11.63 23.72 -2.85
C GLU A 57 10.60 24.39 -3.78
N SER A 58 10.19 23.70 -4.84
CA SER A 58 9.15 24.19 -5.76
C SER A 58 7.73 24.16 -5.19
N GLY A 59 7.51 23.45 -4.08
CA GLY A 59 6.18 23.21 -3.50
C GLY A 59 5.38 22.09 -4.18
N GLN A 60 5.95 21.38 -5.16
CA GLN A 60 5.30 20.25 -5.82
C GLN A 60 5.23 19.01 -4.90
N LEU A 61 6.14 18.87 -3.94
CA LEU A 61 6.12 17.81 -2.93
C LEU A 61 6.07 18.38 -1.50
N GLN A 62 5.12 17.90 -0.70
CA GLN A 62 5.12 18.06 0.76
C GLN A 62 5.32 16.69 1.41
N ILE A 63 6.33 16.57 2.30
CA ILE A 63 6.55 15.36 3.09
C ILE A 63 6.06 15.60 4.52
N LEU A 64 5.12 14.76 4.95
CA LEU A 64 4.54 14.73 6.29
C LEU A 64 5.19 13.58 7.09
N PRO A 65 6.11 13.88 8.03
CA PRO A 65 6.87 12.87 8.76
C PRO A 65 6.08 12.26 9.93
N GLU A 66 4.83 11.89 9.68
CA GLU A 66 3.90 11.37 10.69
C GLU A 66 3.31 10.02 10.29
N ALA A 67 3.04 9.18 11.27
CA ALA A 67 2.25 7.97 11.10
C ALA A 67 0.75 8.29 11.06
N ILE A 68 -0.04 7.49 10.33
CA ILE A 68 -1.50 7.54 10.43
C ILE A 68 -1.98 6.62 11.54
N ALA A 69 -2.77 7.17 12.45
CA ALA A 69 -3.33 6.45 13.59
C ALA A 69 -4.76 6.90 13.93
N GLU A 70 -5.42 6.16 14.83
CA GLU A 70 -6.75 6.50 15.36
C GLU A 70 -6.77 7.81 16.16
N THR A 71 -5.65 8.13 16.82
CA THR A 71 -5.50 9.32 17.65
C THR A 71 -4.20 10.04 17.34
N GLU A 72 -4.20 11.36 17.48
CA GLU A 72 -2.99 12.17 17.35
C GLU A 72 -2.08 12.02 18.57
N GLY A 73 -0.77 12.23 18.38
CA GLY A 73 0.20 12.24 19.47
C GLY A 73 1.52 11.61 19.06
N THR A 74 2.19 10.98 20.02
CA THR A 74 3.41 10.21 19.79
C THR A 74 3.09 8.73 20.02
N LEU A 75 3.32 7.89 19.02
CA LEU A 75 2.97 6.47 19.04
C LEU A 75 4.16 5.58 18.66
N PRO A 76 4.19 4.33 19.15
CA PRO A 76 5.27 3.40 18.84
C PRO A 76 5.11 2.81 17.44
N LEU A 77 6.13 2.99 16.60
CA LEU A 77 6.30 2.36 15.30
C LEU A 77 7.25 1.17 15.41
N ALA A 78 6.85 0.00 14.92
CA ALA A 78 7.73 -1.17 14.88
C ALA A 78 8.51 -1.18 13.56
N ILE A 79 9.80 -0.87 13.63
CA ILE A 79 10.73 -0.94 12.50
C ILE A 79 11.19 -2.39 12.33
N CYS A 80 10.98 -2.96 11.14
CA CYS A 80 11.50 -4.28 10.81
C CYS A 80 13.00 -4.18 10.46
N ASP A 81 13.83 -4.98 11.13
CA ASP A 81 15.28 -4.93 10.97
C ASP A 81 15.77 -5.48 9.63
N GLU A 82 15.01 -6.42 9.04
CA GLU A 82 15.41 -7.13 7.82
C GLU A 82 14.75 -6.61 6.54
N GLU A 83 13.58 -5.99 6.62
CA GLU A 83 12.78 -5.56 5.47
C GLU A 83 12.00 -4.29 5.81
N SER A 84 12.45 -3.14 5.29
CA SER A 84 11.86 -1.85 5.70
C SER A 84 10.41 -1.69 5.26
N LEU A 85 9.98 -2.38 4.20
CA LEU A 85 8.57 -2.45 3.81
C LEU A 85 7.69 -3.03 4.92
N TRP A 86 8.20 -3.94 5.75
CA TRP A 86 7.42 -4.60 6.79
C TRP A 86 7.36 -3.82 8.11
N THR A 87 7.70 -2.53 8.06
CA THR A 87 7.51 -1.57 9.15
C THR A 87 6.03 -1.29 9.31
N SER A 88 5.48 -1.43 10.52
CA SER A 88 4.04 -1.28 10.75
C SER A 88 3.74 -0.88 12.19
N MET A 89 2.57 -0.29 12.41
CA MET A 89 1.97 -0.11 13.75
C MET A 89 0.90 -1.17 14.06
N SER A 90 0.57 -2.06 13.12
CA SER A 90 -0.43 -3.12 13.30
C SER A 90 0.15 -4.30 14.07
N PRO A 91 -0.31 -4.61 15.30
CA PRO A 91 0.18 -5.75 16.06
C PRO A 91 -0.05 -7.09 15.33
N ALA A 92 -1.14 -7.18 14.57
CA ALA A 92 -1.46 -8.38 13.79
C ALA A 92 -0.44 -8.63 12.66
N ILE A 93 -0.03 -7.58 11.95
CA ILE A 93 0.98 -7.68 10.88
C ILE A 93 2.36 -7.96 11.47
N ILE A 94 2.73 -7.28 12.56
CA ILE A 94 4.01 -7.50 13.26
C ILE A 94 4.12 -8.96 13.70
N GLU A 95 3.09 -9.50 14.37
CA GLU A 95 3.08 -10.89 14.85
C GLU A 95 3.07 -11.90 13.70
N ARG A 96 2.33 -11.62 12.62
CA ARG A 96 2.37 -12.43 11.40
C ARG A 96 3.79 -12.51 10.85
N ASN A 97 4.45 -11.36 10.67
CA ASN A 97 5.78 -11.31 10.06
C ASN A 97 6.82 -12.01 10.95
N LYS A 98 6.77 -11.79 12.28
CA LYS A 98 7.60 -12.52 13.26
C LYS A 98 7.39 -14.03 13.18
N SER A 99 6.14 -14.50 13.25
CA SER A 99 5.84 -15.93 13.28
C SER A 99 6.11 -16.64 11.95
N VAL A 100 5.90 -15.96 10.83
CA VAL A 100 5.98 -16.57 9.50
C VAL A 100 7.37 -16.45 8.88
N ALA A 101 8.02 -15.29 8.98
CA ALA A 101 9.35 -15.04 8.41
C ALA A 101 10.50 -15.08 9.43
N GLY A 102 10.20 -15.02 10.73
CA GLY A 102 11.23 -14.99 11.78
C GLY A 102 12.03 -13.69 11.78
N VAL A 103 11.41 -12.57 11.36
CA VAL A 103 12.03 -11.24 11.40
C VAL A 103 11.97 -10.64 12.80
N THR A 104 12.85 -9.67 13.06
CA THR A 104 12.86 -8.92 14.32
C THR A 104 12.40 -7.48 14.11
N TYR A 105 12.01 -6.88 15.22
CA TYR A 105 11.50 -5.52 15.26
C TYR A 105 12.11 -4.79 16.45
N HIS A 106 12.50 -3.54 16.23
CA HIS A 106 12.70 -2.57 17.28
C HIS A 106 11.63 -1.48 17.18
N TYR A 107 11.39 -0.78 18.29
CA TYR A 107 10.34 0.25 18.36
C TYR A 107 10.98 1.62 18.47
N ILE A 108 10.41 2.58 17.75
CA ILE A 108 10.71 4.00 17.87
C ILE A 108 9.40 4.76 18.10
N ASP A 109 9.48 5.87 18.81
CA ASP A 109 8.35 6.77 19.00
C ASP A 109 8.33 7.81 17.88
N VAL A 110 7.19 7.91 17.19
CA VAL A 110 7.01 8.83 16.05
C VAL A 110 5.79 9.70 16.25
N PRO A 111 5.76 10.93 15.70
CA PRO A 111 4.53 11.70 15.60
C PRO A 111 3.48 10.92 14.82
N ALA A 112 2.24 10.99 15.27
CA ALA A 112 1.11 10.34 14.64
C ALA A 112 -0.06 11.31 14.57
N ARG A 113 -0.86 11.19 13.51
CA ARG A 113 -2.05 12.00 13.26
C ARG A 113 -3.18 11.18 12.67
N THR A 114 -4.39 11.72 12.75
CA THR A 114 -5.54 11.12 12.06
C THR A 114 -5.49 11.46 10.57
N PHE A 115 -5.99 10.58 9.71
CA PHE A 115 -6.10 10.91 8.29
C PHE A 115 -7.11 12.03 8.03
N ALA A 116 -8.12 12.18 8.91
CA ALA A 116 -9.06 13.30 8.83
C ALA A 116 -8.34 14.66 8.97
N SER A 117 -7.42 14.80 9.93
CA SER A 117 -6.66 16.06 10.07
C SER A 117 -5.69 16.30 8.92
N VAL A 118 -5.21 15.25 8.24
CA VAL A 118 -4.45 15.41 6.97
C VAL A 118 -5.34 16.01 5.89
N LEU A 119 -6.53 15.44 5.66
CA LEU A 119 -7.46 15.94 4.65
C LEU A 119 -7.93 17.38 4.93
N GLU A 120 -8.10 17.74 6.20
CA GLU A 120 -8.40 19.12 6.61
C GLU A 120 -7.27 20.11 6.28
N GLU A 121 -6.01 19.68 6.38
CA GLU A 121 -4.84 20.50 6.08
C GLU A 121 -4.61 20.64 4.57
N VAL A 122 -4.62 19.53 3.83
CA VAL A 122 -4.12 19.51 2.44
C VAL A 122 -5.23 19.46 1.38
N GLY A 123 -6.46 19.16 1.77
CA GLY A 123 -7.61 18.95 0.88
C GLY A 123 -7.79 17.50 0.43
N VAL A 124 -8.82 17.26 -0.38
CA VAL A 124 -9.12 15.93 -0.93
C VAL A 124 -8.39 15.72 -2.25
N PRO A 125 -7.57 14.65 -2.41
CA PRO A 125 -6.79 14.45 -3.62
C PRO A 125 -7.65 13.96 -4.79
N HIS A 126 -7.07 13.97 -5.99
CA HIS A 126 -7.57 13.20 -7.13
C HIS A 126 -7.32 11.70 -6.93
N TYR A 127 -6.09 11.33 -6.56
CA TYR A 127 -5.70 9.94 -6.28
C TYR A 127 -5.18 9.79 -4.85
N LEU A 128 -5.71 8.81 -4.13
CA LEU A 128 -5.24 8.42 -2.80
C LEU A 128 -4.64 7.02 -2.86
N LYS A 129 -3.33 6.90 -2.66
CA LYS A 129 -2.67 5.62 -2.43
C LYS A 129 -2.43 5.45 -0.95
N VAL A 130 -2.79 4.29 -0.41
CA VAL A 130 -2.56 3.91 0.97
C VAL A 130 -1.88 2.55 0.97
N ASP A 131 -0.74 2.48 1.63
CA ASP A 131 0.00 1.24 1.87
C ASP A 131 0.82 1.43 3.16
N ILE A 132 0.17 1.17 4.29
CA ILE A 132 0.76 1.33 5.63
C ILE A 132 0.69 0.03 6.42
N GLU A 133 0.69 -1.09 5.70
CA GLU A 133 0.83 -2.45 6.22
C GLU A 133 -0.17 -2.74 7.35
N GLY A 134 -1.45 -2.80 6.99
CA GLY A 134 -2.53 -3.30 7.82
C GLY A 134 -3.29 -2.25 8.65
N LEU A 135 -3.10 -0.96 8.37
CA LEU A 135 -3.88 0.14 8.96
C LEU A 135 -4.58 1.01 7.91
N ASP A 136 -4.61 0.56 6.65
CA ASP A 136 -5.10 1.27 5.48
C ASP A 136 -6.54 1.78 5.64
N MET A 137 -7.37 0.99 6.31
CA MET A 137 -8.77 1.31 6.54
C MET A 137 -8.96 2.56 7.43
N LEU A 138 -7.96 2.98 8.21
CA LEU A 138 -8.02 4.27 8.92
C LEU A 138 -8.19 5.44 7.95
N CYS A 139 -7.50 5.39 6.81
CA CYS A 139 -7.61 6.41 5.77
C CYS A 139 -8.98 6.35 5.08
N VAL A 140 -9.46 5.14 4.77
CA VAL A 140 -10.76 4.93 4.14
C VAL A 140 -11.90 5.41 5.04
N HIS A 141 -11.86 5.09 6.34
CA HIS A 141 -12.89 5.53 7.29
C HIS A 141 -12.92 7.04 7.49
N ALA A 142 -11.77 7.72 7.46
CA ALA A 142 -11.71 9.17 7.55
C ALA A 142 -12.42 9.87 6.38
N LEU A 143 -12.49 9.24 5.20
CA LEU A 143 -13.25 9.77 4.06
C LEU A 143 -14.76 9.88 4.32
N LYS A 144 -15.32 9.14 5.32
CA LYS A 144 -16.74 9.28 5.70
C LYS A 144 -17.09 10.67 6.23
N GLN A 145 -16.08 11.46 6.60
CA GLN A 145 -16.23 12.82 7.12
C GLN A 145 -16.05 13.89 6.04
N ALA A 146 -15.65 13.50 4.82
CA ALA A 146 -15.38 14.41 3.72
C ALA A 146 -16.61 14.55 2.80
N ASP A 147 -16.95 15.78 2.43
CA ASP A 147 -18.01 16.04 1.43
C ASP A 147 -17.57 15.69 0.00
N ASN A 148 -16.26 15.77 -0.26
CA ASN A 148 -15.64 15.41 -1.53
C ASN A 148 -14.80 14.15 -1.33
N LEU A 149 -14.70 13.34 -2.39
CA LEU A 149 -13.95 12.09 -2.37
C LEU A 149 -12.89 12.06 -3.48
N PRO A 150 -11.78 11.32 -3.26
CA PRO A 150 -10.82 11.02 -4.32
C PRO A 150 -11.50 10.33 -5.50
N ASP A 151 -11.14 10.73 -6.72
CA ASP A 151 -11.64 10.04 -7.93
C ASP A 151 -11.23 8.57 -7.92
N PHE A 152 -10.05 8.31 -7.38
CA PHE A 152 -9.42 7.00 -7.30
C PHE A 152 -8.79 6.79 -5.93
N ILE A 153 -8.94 5.58 -5.40
CA ILE A 153 -8.24 5.11 -4.21
C ILE A 153 -7.59 3.76 -4.47
N SER A 154 -6.42 3.53 -3.89
CA SER A 154 -5.72 2.24 -3.82
C SER A 154 -5.37 1.93 -2.37
N ILE A 155 -5.70 0.72 -1.91
CA ILE A 155 -5.32 0.22 -0.58
C ILE A 155 -4.70 -1.18 -0.70
N GLU A 156 -3.79 -1.53 0.22
CA GLU A 156 -3.35 -2.92 0.35
C GLU A 156 -4.54 -3.78 0.82
N SER A 157 -4.89 -4.82 0.06
CA SER A 157 -6.10 -5.59 0.33
C SER A 157 -5.87 -6.84 1.19
N ASN A 158 -6.77 -7.02 2.15
CA ASN A 158 -6.88 -8.19 3.02
C ASN A 158 -7.26 -9.49 2.29
N VAL A 159 -7.51 -9.47 0.97
CA VAL A 159 -7.49 -10.72 0.19
C VAL A 159 -6.12 -11.42 0.27
N SER A 160 -5.08 -10.66 0.63
CA SER A 160 -3.70 -11.11 0.86
C SER A 160 -3.35 -11.30 2.35
N SER A 161 -4.36 -11.43 3.22
CA SER A 161 -4.14 -11.66 4.66
C SER A 161 -4.35 -13.13 5.04
N PRO A 162 -3.37 -13.81 5.65
CA PRO A 162 -3.48 -15.23 5.97
C PRO A 162 -4.42 -15.51 7.14
N GLY A 163 -5.28 -16.51 7.00
CA GLY A 163 -6.17 -16.97 8.08
C GLY A 163 -7.40 -16.10 8.29
N GLY A 164 -7.56 -15.02 7.51
CA GLY A 164 -8.73 -14.16 7.54
C GLY A 164 -9.99 -14.88 7.04
N ALA A 165 -11.11 -14.63 7.72
CA ALA A 165 -12.44 -14.80 7.15
C ALA A 165 -12.62 -13.80 6.00
N PHE A 166 -13.49 -14.11 5.04
CA PHE A 166 -13.81 -13.23 3.92
C PHE A 166 -14.27 -11.83 4.36
N ASP A 167 -14.72 -11.72 5.60
CA ASP A 167 -15.27 -10.54 6.24
C ASP A 167 -14.38 -9.30 6.11
N ALA A 168 -13.06 -9.37 6.32
CA ALA A 168 -12.18 -8.20 6.20
C ALA A 168 -12.08 -7.66 4.76
N ALA A 169 -11.89 -8.55 3.78
CA ALA A 169 -11.87 -8.17 2.36
C ALA A 169 -13.26 -7.71 1.87
N PHE A 170 -14.33 -8.22 2.48
CA PHE A 170 -15.68 -7.77 2.22
C PHE A 170 -15.94 -6.37 2.81
N GLU A 171 -15.44 -6.11 4.02
CA GLU A 171 -15.54 -4.82 4.70
C GLU A 171 -14.88 -3.71 3.88
N GLU A 172 -13.68 -3.94 3.32
CA GLU A 172 -13.02 -3.01 2.39
C GLU A 172 -13.97 -2.59 1.25
N LEU A 173 -14.54 -3.58 0.54
CA LEU A 173 -15.47 -3.34 -0.57
C LEU A 173 -16.75 -2.65 -0.10
N ALA A 174 -17.30 -3.05 1.04
CA ALA A 174 -18.53 -2.51 1.59
C ALA A 174 -18.38 -1.04 1.96
N VAL A 175 -17.30 -0.69 2.69
CA VAL A 175 -17.02 0.69 3.10
C VAL A 175 -16.77 1.59 1.90
N LEU A 176 -15.98 1.14 0.92
CA LEU A 176 -15.76 1.89 -0.33
C LEU A 176 -17.07 2.07 -1.11
N TRP A 177 -17.93 1.05 -1.15
CA TRP A 177 -19.23 1.19 -1.80
C TRP A 177 -20.18 2.15 -1.07
N GLU A 178 -20.19 2.12 0.27
CA GLU A 178 -20.96 3.07 1.10
C GLU A 178 -20.52 4.52 0.85
N LEU A 179 -19.21 4.74 0.68
CA LEU A 179 -18.66 6.06 0.35
C LEU A 179 -19.10 6.57 -1.02
N GLY A 180 -19.48 5.68 -1.95
CA GLY A 180 -19.96 6.06 -3.28
C GLY A 180 -19.13 5.51 -4.44
N TYR A 181 -18.04 4.79 -4.18
CA TYR A 181 -17.28 4.13 -5.23
C TYR A 181 -18.12 3.02 -5.90
N ARG A 182 -18.02 2.90 -7.22
CA ARG A 182 -18.85 1.94 -7.99
C ARG A 182 -18.04 0.98 -8.86
N ARG A 183 -16.78 1.30 -9.11
CA ARG A 183 -15.86 0.47 -9.88
C ARG A 183 -14.71 0.02 -9.02
N PHE A 184 -14.33 -1.24 -9.16
CA PHE A 184 -13.31 -1.88 -8.34
C PHE A 184 -12.35 -2.69 -9.19
N ALA A 185 -11.09 -2.76 -8.78
CA ALA A 185 -10.07 -3.54 -9.47
C ALA A 185 -9.07 -4.11 -8.47
N TYR A 186 -8.89 -5.43 -8.52
CA TYR A 186 -7.77 -6.10 -7.83
C TYR A 186 -6.56 -6.21 -8.76
N VAL A 187 -5.43 -5.65 -8.35
CA VAL A 187 -4.15 -5.67 -9.06
C VAL A 187 -3.17 -6.59 -8.33
N ASP A 188 -2.47 -7.46 -9.05
CA ASP A 188 -1.47 -8.40 -8.49
C ASP A 188 -0.10 -7.73 -8.53
N GLN A 189 0.46 -7.38 -7.37
CA GLN A 189 1.65 -6.53 -7.30
C GLN A 189 2.88 -7.18 -7.93
N ARG A 190 2.95 -8.52 -7.96
CA ARG A 190 4.05 -9.28 -8.58
C ARG A 190 4.16 -9.05 -10.09
N LYS A 191 3.15 -8.43 -10.70
CA LYS A 191 3.10 -8.17 -12.15
C LYS A 191 3.46 -6.74 -12.51
N HIS A 192 3.73 -5.84 -11.57
CA HIS A 192 4.02 -4.43 -11.87
C HIS A 192 5.15 -4.25 -12.88
N SER A 193 6.25 -4.98 -12.72
CA SER A 193 7.40 -4.96 -13.65
C SER A 193 7.07 -5.38 -15.09
N ARG A 194 5.92 -6.02 -15.33
CA ARG A 194 5.45 -6.45 -16.66
C ARG A 194 4.60 -5.39 -17.34
N TYR A 195 4.04 -4.45 -16.59
CA TYR A 195 3.17 -3.42 -17.15
C TYR A 195 3.98 -2.23 -17.65
N LYS A 196 3.52 -1.63 -18.73
CA LYS A 196 4.12 -0.44 -19.33
C LYS A 196 3.12 0.72 -19.29
N PRO A 197 3.55 1.94 -18.97
CA PRO A 197 2.72 3.13 -19.09
C PRO A 197 2.17 3.27 -20.51
N PRO A 198 0.86 3.57 -20.68
CA PRO A 198 0.27 3.77 -22.01
C PRO A 198 0.75 5.08 -22.64
N ASN A 199 0.83 5.10 -23.98
CA ASN A 199 1.07 6.32 -24.77
C ASN A 199 0.00 6.40 -25.88
N PRO A 200 -0.89 7.42 -25.87
CA PRO A 200 -0.92 8.58 -24.97
C PRO A 200 -1.23 8.20 -23.51
N ALA A 201 -0.73 9.03 -22.59
CA ALA A 201 -1.02 8.90 -21.16
C ALA A 201 -2.52 9.11 -20.90
N ARG A 202 -3.05 8.40 -19.91
CA ARG A 202 -4.43 8.56 -19.41
C ARG A 202 -4.47 9.26 -18.05
N GLU A 203 -3.33 9.37 -17.38
CA GLU A 203 -3.12 10.16 -16.17
C GLU A 203 -1.93 11.10 -16.38
N GLY A 204 -2.09 12.39 -16.08
CA GLY A 204 -1.02 13.39 -16.22
C GLY A 204 -0.26 13.30 -17.57
N CYS A 205 1.06 13.36 -17.50
CA CYS A 205 1.96 13.26 -18.66
C CYS A 205 2.41 11.80 -18.93
N PHE A 206 2.94 11.54 -20.12
CA PHE A 206 3.60 10.26 -20.39
C PHE A 206 4.97 10.21 -19.69
N VAL A 207 5.21 9.14 -18.93
CA VAL A 207 6.50 8.86 -18.29
C VAL A 207 6.90 7.43 -18.64
N GLY A 208 8.00 7.26 -19.36
CA GLY A 208 8.56 5.94 -19.63
C GLY A 208 9.30 5.41 -18.41
N VAL A 209 8.66 4.55 -17.63
CA VAL A 209 9.25 3.92 -16.45
C VAL A 209 9.18 2.40 -16.54
N ASP A 210 10.22 1.76 -16.01
CA ASP A 210 10.25 0.33 -15.73
C ASP A 210 10.03 0.14 -14.23
N PHE A 211 8.86 -0.37 -13.85
CA PHE A 211 8.54 -0.60 -12.44
C PHE A 211 9.45 -1.70 -11.87
N THR A 212 10.05 -1.41 -10.72
CA THR A 212 10.87 -2.35 -9.96
C THR A 212 10.05 -3.03 -8.87
N GLU A 213 10.70 -3.92 -8.11
CA GLU A 213 10.22 -4.29 -6.77
C GLU A 213 10.08 -2.99 -5.95
N HIS A 214 9.05 -2.89 -5.09
CA HIS A 214 8.69 -1.73 -4.23
C HIS A 214 7.87 -0.57 -4.86
N CYS A 215 7.32 -0.72 -6.08
CA CYS A 215 6.36 0.24 -6.64
C CYS A 215 4.92 -0.31 -6.62
N SER A 216 3.92 0.57 -6.43
CA SER A 216 2.49 0.29 -6.58
C SER A 216 2.03 0.22 -8.05
N GLY A 217 2.90 0.61 -8.98
CA GLY A 217 2.67 0.50 -10.43
C GLY A 217 1.83 1.63 -11.03
N LEU A 218 1.08 1.30 -12.09
CA LEU A 218 0.17 2.25 -12.74
C LEU A 218 -1.03 2.55 -11.83
N PHE A 219 -1.63 3.72 -11.99
CA PHE A 219 -2.74 4.20 -11.16
C PHE A 219 -3.87 4.81 -12.01
N GLY A 220 -5.00 5.14 -11.36
CA GLY A 220 -6.11 5.86 -11.98
C GLY A 220 -6.65 5.18 -13.23
N GLU A 221 -6.87 5.93 -14.29
CA GLU A 221 -7.28 5.40 -15.58
C GLU A 221 -6.20 4.56 -16.27
N GLU A 222 -4.93 4.59 -15.82
CA GLU A 222 -3.85 3.79 -16.39
C GLU A 222 -3.78 2.34 -15.90
N LEU A 223 -4.66 1.93 -14.97
CA LEU A 223 -4.64 0.58 -14.43
C LEU A 223 -4.58 -0.52 -15.51
N PRO A 224 -3.76 -1.57 -15.31
CA PRO A 224 -3.53 -2.63 -16.31
C PRO A 224 -4.61 -3.72 -16.29
N VAL A 225 -5.74 -3.45 -15.63
CA VAL A 225 -6.84 -4.38 -15.42
C VAL A 225 -8.17 -3.68 -15.69
N ARG A 226 -9.22 -4.48 -15.93
CA ARG A 226 -10.57 -3.94 -16.08
C ARG A 226 -11.15 -3.53 -14.73
N TRP A 227 -11.77 -2.37 -14.73
CA TRP A 227 -12.71 -1.93 -13.70
C TRP A 227 -13.96 -2.80 -13.72
N GLU A 228 -14.34 -3.33 -12.55
CA GLU A 228 -15.48 -4.24 -12.38
C GLU A 228 -16.52 -3.63 -11.43
N MET A 229 -17.78 -4.07 -11.57
CA MET A 229 -18.84 -3.75 -10.60
C MET A 229 -18.66 -4.57 -9.31
N ILE A 230 -19.32 -4.14 -8.23
CA ILE A 230 -19.17 -4.74 -6.89
C ILE A 230 -19.45 -6.25 -6.84
N ASP A 231 -20.43 -6.76 -7.57
CA ASP A 231 -20.80 -8.17 -7.58
C ASP A 231 -19.64 -9.06 -8.07
N LYS A 232 -18.95 -8.62 -9.13
CA LYS A 232 -17.80 -9.31 -9.69
C LYS A 232 -16.55 -9.09 -8.85
N ALA A 233 -16.40 -7.91 -8.25
CA ALA A 233 -15.31 -7.62 -7.31
C ALA A 233 -15.38 -8.55 -6.08
N VAL A 234 -16.55 -8.69 -5.44
CA VAL A 234 -16.81 -9.60 -4.31
C VAL A 234 -16.45 -11.04 -4.67
N ARG A 235 -16.92 -11.54 -5.84
CA ARG A 235 -16.58 -12.91 -6.29
C ARG A 235 -15.08 -13.09 -6.50
N LYS A 236 -14.41 -12.08 -7.07
CA LYS A 236 -12.95 -12.10 -7.27
C LYS A 236 -12.24 -12.13 -5.91
N ALA A 237 -12.65 -11.30 -4.96
CA ALA A 237 -12.11 -11.26 -3.61
C ALA A 237 -12.21 -12.62 -2.91
N GLN A 238 -13.36 -13.29 -2.98
CA GLN A 238 -13.55 -14.65 -2.43
C GLN A 238 -12.57 -15.67 -3.05
N VAL A 239 -12.39 -15.63 -4.38
CA VAL A 239 -11.47 -16.53 -5.08
C VAL A 239 -10.01 -16.26 -4.70
N LEU A 240 -9.62 -14.98 -4.65
CA LEU A 240 -8.28 -14.55 -4.27
C LEU A 240 -7.97 -14.96 -2.82
N GLN A 241 -8.85 -14.67 -1.88
CA GLN A 241 -8.67 -15.03 -0.49
C GLN A 241 -8.60 -16.55 -0.28
N ARG A 242 -9.46 -17.33 -0.94
CA ARG A 242 -9.38 -18.80 -0.86
C ARG A 242 -8.04 -19.32 -1.37
N ARG A 243 -7.51 -18.75 -2.46
CA ARG A 243 -6.18 -19.09 -2.96
C ARG A 243 -5.10 -18.69 -1.96
N TYR A 244 -5.19 -17.51 -1.37
CA TYR A 244 -4.22 -17.01 -0.39
C TYR A 244 -4.23 -17.81 0.91
N ASN A 245 -5.39 -18.21 1.42
CA ASN A 245 -5.48 -19.06 2.60
C ASN A 245 -4.82 -20.43 2.41
N VAL A 246 -4.69 -20.91 1.17
CA VAL A 246 -4.01 -22.17 0.85
C VAL A 246 -2.53 -21.94 0.55
N ARG A 247 -2.22 -20.97 -0.33
CA ARG A 247 -0.90 -20.78 -0.95
C ARG A 247 -0.27 -19.43 -0.64
N GLY A 248 -0.81 -18.63 0.27
CA GLY A 248 -0.26 -17.31 0.58
C GLY A 248 0.82 -17.34 1.64
N PHE A 249 1.45 -16.18 1.82
CA PHE A 249 2.38 -15.99 2.92
C PHE A 249 1.62 -16.17 4.24
N GLY A 250 2.02 -17.15 5.04
CA GLY A 250 1.29 -17.57 6.26
C GLY A 250 0.08 -18.48 6.00
N GLY A 251 -0.16 -18.94 4.78
CA GLY A 251 -1.26 -19.84 4.41
C GLY A 251 -1.11 -21.28 4.95
N LYS A 252 -2.16 -22.10 4.82
CA LYS A 252 -2.19 -23.49 5.31
C LYS A 252 -1.06 -24.35 4.72
N GLY A 253 -0.83 -24.27 3.40
CA GLY A 253 0.22 -25.05 2.74
C GLY A 253 1.60 -24.70 3.27
N MET A 254 1.89 -23.41 3.44
CA MET A 254 3.18 -22.95 3.95
C MET A 254 3.41 -23.34 5.42
N ARG A 255 2.39 -23.22 6.28
CA ARG A 255 2.47 -23.68 7.67
C ARG A 255 2.67 -25.19 7.78
N SER A 256 2.01 -25.97 6.92
CA SER A 256 2.24 -27.42 6.83
C SER A 256 3.68 -27.75 6.42
N LEU A 257 4.24 -27.01 5.45
CA LEU A 257 5.65 -27.14 5.05
C LEU A 257 6.62 -26.77 6.18
N GLN A 258 6.39 -25.67 6.90
CA GLN A 258 7.20 -25.25 8.04
C GLN A 258 7.24 -26.26 9.20
N ARG A 259 6.17 -27.05 9.39
CA ARG A 259 6.15 -28.14 10.38
C ARG A 259 6.99 -29.35 9.95
N LEU A 260 7.09 -29.59 8.64
CA LEU A 260 7.75 -30.76 8.07
C LEU A 260 9.24 -30.52 7.79
N LEU A 261 9.61 -29.27 7.52
CA LEU A 261 10.97 -28.86 7.21
C LEU A 261 11.30 -27.60 8.04
N PRO A 262 12.40 -27.58 8.81
CA PRO A 262 12.87 -26.35 9.43
C PRO A 262 13.27 -25.38 8.31
N MET A 263 12.38 -24.44 8.00
CA MET A 263 12.64 -23.44 6.97
C MET A 263 13.77 -22.53 7.47
N PRO A 264 14.78 -22.22 6.64
CA PRO A 264 15.78 -21.23 6.99
C PRO A 264 15.08 -19.91 7.31
N SER A 265 15.55 -19.18 8.34
CA SER A 265 15.03 -17.85 8.66
C SER A 265 15.06 -16.94 7.42
N TYR A 266 14.17 -15.94 7.34
CA TYR A 266 14.16 -14.98 6.23
C TYR A 266 15.56 -14.39 5.98
N ARG A 267 16.30 -14.11 7.05
CA ARG A 267 17.71 -13.67 7.02
C ARG A 267 18.67 -14.66 6.33
N THR A 268 18.44 -15.96 6.45
CA THR A 268 19.24 -16.99 5.76
C THR A 268 18.90 -17.05 4.27
N VAL A 269 17.62 -16.84 3.93
CA VAL A 269 17.13 -16.84 2.54
C VAL A 269 17.54 -15.56 1.81
N SER A 270 17.37 -14.38 2.43
CA SER A 270 17.71 -13.07 1.84
C SER A 270 19.22 -12.87 1.62
N ASN A 271 20.07 -13.49 2.45
CA ASN A 271 21.51 -13.48 2.24
C ASN A 271 21.93 -14.46 1.12
N PHE A 272 21.16 -15.52 0.87
CA PHE A 272 21.39 -16.46 -0.23
C PHE A 272 20.97 -15.88 -1.60
N THR A 273 19.93 -15.03 -1.64
CA THR A 273 19.45 -14.35 -2.86
C THR A 273 20.34 -13.22 -3.35
N LYS A 274 21.25 -12.70 -2.51
CA LYS A 274 22.32 -11.75 -2.90
C LYS A 274 23.39 -12.38 -3.82
N ARG A 275 23.38 -13.70 -4.04
CA ARG A 275 24.26 -14.40 -5.00
C ARG A 275 23.51 -14.72 -6.30
N PRO A 276 24.11 -14.51 -7.49
CA PRO A 276 23.41 -14.61 -8.77
C PRO A 276 22.81 -16.01 -9.05
N PHE A 277 23.42 -17.08 -8.53
CA PHE A 277 22.90 -18.46 -8.66
C PHE A 277 21.82 -18.81 -7.61
N GLY A 278 21.90 -18.23 -6.41
CA GLY A 278 20.91 -18.45 -5.34
C GLY A 278 19.57 -17.79 -5.62
N ARG A 279 19.59 -16.67 -6.38
CA ARG A 279 18.40 -15.93 -6.80
C ARG A 279 17.43 -16.77 -7.64
N ARG A 280 17.88 -17.80 -8.37
CA ARG A 280 17.06 -18.65 -9.27
C ARG A 280 16.36 -19.83 -8.59
N VAL A 281 16.93 -20.35 -7.50
CA VAL A 281 16.38 -21.52 -6.78
C VAL A 281 15.40 -21.08 -5.69
N VAL A 282 15.67 -19.94 -5.03
CA VAL A 282 14.82 -19.36 -3.99
C VAL A 282 13.58 -18.68 -4.58
N THR A 283 13.69 -17.99 -5.72
CA THR A 283 12.51 -17.45 -6.43
C THR A 283 11.56 -18.57 -6.85
N TRP A 284 12.06 -19.73 -7.28
CA TRP A 284 11.17 -20.82 -7.67
C TRP A 284 10.38 -21.39 -6.49
N THR A 285 10.99 -21.62 -5.33
CA THR A 285 10.25 -22.09 -4.14
C THR A 285 9.35 -21.02 -3.52
N MET A 286 9.70 -19.72 -3.59
CA MET A 286 8.84 -18.66 -3.07
C MET A 286 7.72 -18.25 -4.05
N GLU A 287 7.96 -18.14 -5.35
CA GLU A 287 6.93 -17.80 -6.36
C GLU A 287 5.91 -18.93 -6.59
N VAL A 288 6.33 -20.19 -6.48
CA VAL A 288 5.44 -21.35 -6.65
C VAL A 288 4.59 -21.60 -5.40
N VAL A 289 5.06 -21.16 -4.21
CA VAL A 289 4.42 -21.44 -2.91
C VAL A 289 3.70 -20.22 -2.33
N LEU A 290 3.94 -18.99 -2.82
CA LEU A 290 3.31 -17.76 -2.33
C LEU A 290 2.36 -17.14 -3.38
N SER A 291 1.07 -17.04 -3.06
CA SER A 291 0.15 -16.13 -3.74
C SER A 291 0.57 -14.69 -3.46
N GLY A 292 0.40 -13.83 -4.47
CA GLY A 292 0.84 -12.44 -4.41
C GLY A 292 0.05 -11.58 -3.45
N TRP A 293 0.66 -10.44 -3.15
CA TRP A 293 0.02 -9.26 -2.57
C TRP A 293 -0.86 -8.60 -3.63
N TYR A 294 -1.98 -8.05 -3.20
CA TYR A 294 -2.98 -7.45 -4.06
C TYR A 294 -3.41 -6.12 -3.51
N ASP A 295 -3.48 -5.13 -4.39
CA ASP A 295 -4.13 -3.87 -4.10
C ASP A 295 -5.58 -3.93 -4.54
N LEU A 296 -6.45 -3.35 -3.72
CA LEU A 296 -7.81 -3.01 -4.10
C LEU A 296 -7.84 -1.55 -4.52
N HIS A 297 -8.11 -1.34 -5.81
CA HIS A 297 -8.43 -0.03 -6.33
C HIS A 297 -9.94 0.17 -6.39
N ALA A 298 -10.39 1.38 -6.12
CA ALA A 298 -11.76 1.81 -6.35
C ALA A 298 -11.81 3.16 -7.07
N ARG A 299 -12.83 3.35 -7.91
CA ARG A 299 -13.07 4.56 -8.70
C ARG A 299 -14.50 5.08 -8.48
N LEU A 300 -14.61 6.40 -8.31
CA LEU A 300 -15.89 7.13 -8.31
C LEU A 300 -16.45 7.15 -9.74
N ASP A 301 -17.74 6.84 -9.90
CA ASP A 301 -18.44 6.99 -11.19
C ASP A 301 -19.19 8.33 -11.24
#